data_AF-A0A6B9FU54-F1
#
_entry.id   AF-A0A6B9FU54-F1
#
_cell.length_a   1.000
_cell.length_b   1.000
_cell.length_c   1.000
_cell.angle_alpha   90.00
_cell.angle_beta   90.00
_cell.angle_gamma   90.00
#
_symmetry.space_group_name_H-M   'P 1'
#
loop_
_entity.id
_entity.type
_entity.pdbx_description
1 polymer ?
#
loop_
_entity_poly.entity_id
_entity_poly.type
_entity_poly.pdbx_seq_one_letter_code
_entity_poly.pdbx_strand_id
1 'polypeptide(L)' 'MNPLQPVRSPATAAPASYLVGQDGDGHWVAVATGGRAGGIFRSRQDAIRYACVESGCRPDDVRLAVDPIPFRLV' A
#
# COMPACT_ATOMS: atom_id res chain seq x y z
N MET A 1 28.29 0.39 30.48
CA MET A 1 27.34 1.42 30.02
C MET A 1 27.03 1.15 28.56
N ASN A 2 25.84 0.63 28.27
CA ASN A 2 25.41 0.35 26.89
C ASN A 2 24.99 1.68 26.23
N PRO A 3 25.55 2.10 25.09
CA PRO A 3 25.06 3.31 24.44
C PRO A 3 23.60 3.09 24.03
N LEU A 4 22.74 4.01 24.46
CA LEU A 4 21.36 4.08 24.04
C LEU A 4 21.37 4.33 22.53
N GLN A 5 21.24 3.23 21.79
CA GLN A 5 20.90 3.22 20.39
C GLN A 5 19.78 4.24 20.16
N PRO A 6 19.93 5.19 19.21
CA PRO A 6 18.94 6.22 18.99
C PRO A 6 17.61 5.52 18.76
N VAL A 7 16.63 5.85 19.61
CA VAL A 7 15.24 5.45 19.40
C VAL A 7 14.98 5.77 17.94
N ARG A 8 14.57 4.78 17.14
CA ARG A 8 14.15 5.05 15.77
C ARG A 8 13.10 6.13 15.90
N SER A 9 13.46 7.38 15.59
CA SER A 9 12.50 8.42 15.26
C SER A 9 11.54 7.74 14.28
N PRO A 10 10.22 7.93 14.36
CA PRO A 10 9.39 7.50 13.25
C PRO A 10 9.99 8.22 12.05
N ALA A 11 10.78 7.49 11.25
CA ALA A 11 11.41 8.02 10.06
C ALA A 11 10.26 8.69 9.37
N THR A 12 10.31 10.02 9.22
CA THR A 12 9.28 10.84 8.58
C THR A 12 8.70 9.98 7.49
N ALA A 13 7.54 9.36 7.74
CA ALA A 13 7.17 8.20 6.98
C ALA A 13 6.88 8.77 5.61
N ALA A 14 7.83 8.60 4.69
CA ALA A 14 7.62 8.97 3.30
C ALA A 14 6.25 8.38 2.97
N PRO A 15 5.31 9.21 2.49
CA PRO A 15 3.93 8.80 2.43
C PRO A 15 3.90 7.47 1.68
N ALA A 16 3.27 6.48 2.31
CA ALA A 16 3.35 5.13 1.82
C ALA A 16 2.62 5.12 0.48
N SER A 17 3.35 4.97 -0.61
CA SER A 17 2.72 4.88 -1.92
C SER A 17 2.02 3.52 -2.03
N TYR A 18 0.75 3.52 -2.38
CA TYR A 18 -0.06 2.34 -2.60
C TYR A 18 -0.14 2.03 -4.09
N LEU A 19 -0.02 0.75 -4.41
CA LEU A 19 -0.35 0.17 -5.70
C LEU A 19 -1.77 -0.39 -5.63
N VAL A 20 -2.65 0.11 -6.49
CA VAL A 20 -4.02 -0.39 -6.66
C VAL A 20 -4.13 -1.04 -8.03
N GLY A 21 -4.48 -2.31 -8.09
CA GLY A 21 -4.58 -3.04 -9.35
C GLY A 21 -5.60 -4.16 -9.27
N GLN A 22 -5.75 -4.88 -10.36
CA GLN A 22 -6.57 -6.08 -10.39
C GLN A 22 -5.65 -7.31 -10.31
N ASP A 23 -6.03 -8.35 -9.58
CA ASP A 23 -5.34 -9.64 -9.65
C ASP A 23 -5.75 -10.39 -10.93
N GLY A 24 -5.14 -11.56 -11.17
CA GLY A 24 -5.46 -12.41 -12.32
C GLY A 24 -6.86 -13.02 -12.31
N ASP A 25 -7.54 -13.02 -11.15
CA ASP A 25 -8.91 -13.52 -10.96
C ASP A 25 -9.97 -12.41 -11.09
N GLY A 26 -9.54 -11.16 -11.26
CA GLY A 26 -10.43 -10.01 -11.39
C GLY A 26 -10.76 -9.31 -10.06
N HIS A 27 -10.14 -9.68 -8.94
CA HIS A 27 -10.29 -8.97 -7.67
C HIS A 27 -9.44 -7.71 -7.64
N TRP A 28 -9.92 -6.68 -6.98
CA TRP A 28 -9.12 -5.46 -6.80
C TRP A 28 -8.21 -5.63 -5.60
N VAL A 29 -6.96 -5.22 -5.74
CA VAL A 29 -5.94 -5.32 -4.69
C VAL A 29 -5.36 -3.94 -4.46
N ALA A 30 -5.27 -3.53 -3.20
CA ALA A 30 -4.44 -2.39 -2.81
C ALA A 30 -3.29 -2.90 -1.95
N VAL A 31 -2.06 -2.57 -2.30
CA VAL A 31 -0.86 -2.96 -1.55
C VAL A 31 0.09 -1.78 -1.44
N ALA A 32 0.58 -1.50 -0.24
CA ALA A 32 1.63 -0.52 -0.05
C ALA A 32 2.90 -1.00 -0.77
N THR A 33 3.61 -0.11 -1.46
CA THR A 33 4.87 -0.39 -2.18
C THR A 33 5.96 -1.02 -1.31
N GLY A 34 5.84 -0.95 0.01
CA GLY A 34 6.72 -1.64 0.96
C GLY A 34 6.20 -2.98 1.50
N GLY A 35 5.08 -3.51 0.99
CA GLY A 35 4.44 -4.74 1.50
C GLY A 35 3.95 -4.65 2.95
N ARG A 36 3.91 -3.43 3.53
CA ARG A 36 3.61 -3.21 4.95
C ARG A 36 2.11 -3.26 5.27
N ALA A 37 1.28 -2.99 4.26
CA ALA A 37 -0.17 -2.94 4.38
C ALA A 37 -0.79 -3.30 3.04
N GLY A 38 -1.97 -3.90 3.05
CA GLY A 38 -2.71 -4.20 1.84
C GLY A 38 -3.97 -5.01 2.10
N GLY A 39 -4.77 -5.18 1.05
CA GLY A 39 -6.02 -5.91 1.11
C GLY A 39 -6.58 -6.24 -0.27
N ILE A 40 -7.49 -7.21 -0.30
CA ILE A 40 -8.28 -7.57 -1.47
C ILE A 40 -9.67 -6.96 -1.31
N PHE A 41 -10.17 -6.37 -2.37
CA PHE A 41 -11.38 -5.59 -2.45
C PHE A 41 -12.26 -6.10 -3.59
N ARG A 42 -13.57 -5.97 -3.40
CA ARG A 42 -14.55 -6.35 -4.43
C ARG A 42 -14.63 -5.33 -5.58
N SER A 43 -14.21 -4.09 -5.33
CA SER A 43 -14.31 -3.01 -6.31
C SER A 43 -13.07 -2.12 -6.33
N ARG A 44 -12.82 -1.51 -7.50
CA ARG A 44 -11.78 -0.48 -7.69
C ARG A 44 -11.95 0.67 -6.70
N GLN A 45 -13.20 1.09 -6.47
CA GLN A 45 -13.50 2.25 -5.65
C GLN A 45 -13.17 1.99 -4.18
N ASP A 46 -13.42 0.77 -3.68
CA ASP A 46 -13.04 0.38 -2.32
C ASP A 46 -11.52 0.31 -2.17
N ALA A 47 -10.81 -0.25 -3.16
CA ALA A 47 -9.35 -0.32 -3.14
C ALA A 47 -8.70 1.08 -3.16
N ILE A 48 -9.20 1.99 -4.01
CA ILE A 48 -8.75 3.37 -4.05
C ILE A 48 -9.09 4.09 -2.75
N ARG A 49 -10.30 3.90 -2.20
CA ARG A 49 -10.69 4.52 -0.93
C ARG A 49 -9.78 4.08 0.20
N TYR A 50 -9.48 2.79 0.29
CA TYR A 50 -8.54 2.27 1.29
C TYR A 50 -7.15 2.89 1.12
N ALA A 51 -6.60 2.86 -0.10
CA ALA A 51 -5.30 3.47 -0.39
C ALA A 51 -5.26 4.96 -0.06
N CYS A 52 -6.33 5.70 -0.38
CA CYS A 52 -6.51 7.12 -0.09
C CYS A 52 -6.62 7.39 1.43
N VAL A 53 -7.39 6.59 2.17
CA VAL A 53 -7.47 6.74 3.65
C VAL A 53 -6.08 6.55 4.27
N GLU A 54 -5.34 5.55 3.80
CA GLU A 54 -4.07 5.16 4.43
C GLU A 54 -2.85 5.96 3.95
N SER A 55 -2.87 6.48 2.72
CA SER A 55 -1.83 7.40 2.21
C SER A 55 -2.11 8.88 2.51
N GLY A 56 -3.31 9.23 2.97
CA GLY A 56 -3.77 10.61 3.10
C GLY A 56 -4.26 11.23 1.79
N CYS A 57 -4.66 10.39 0.83
CA CYS A 57 -5.34 10.73 -0.42
C CYS A 57 -4.55 11.64 -1.37
N ARG A 58 -3.22 11.55 -1.31
CA ARG A 58 -2.38 12.27 -2.26
C ARG A 58 -2.40 11.52 -3.60
N PRO A 59 -2.69 12.21 -4.72
CA PRO A 59 -2.77 11.57 -6.03
C PRO A 59 -1.44 10.91 -6.47
N ASP A 60 -0.30 11.45 -6.01
CA ASP A 60 1.03 10.86 -6.29
C ASP A 60 1.33 9.59 -5.48
N ASP A 61 0.61 9.36 -4.38
CA ASP A 61 0.80 8.18 -3.52
C ASP A 61 -0.12 7.02 -3.88
N VAL A 62 -1.04 7.17 -4.82
CA VAL A 62 -1.89 6.06 -5.28
C VAL A 62 -1.60 5.76 -6.73
N ARG A 63 -0.77 4.75 -6.98
CA ARG A 63 -0.45 4.28 -8.33
C ARG A 63 -1.41 3.18 -8.74
N LEU A 64 -2.06 3.35 -9.88
CA LEU A 64 -2.82 2.27 -10.50
C LEU A 64 -1.88 1.34 -11.25
N ALA A 65 -1.90 0.06 -10.92
CA ALA A 65 -1.22 -0.96 -11.69
C ALA A 65 -2.01 -1.20 -12.99
N VAL A 66 -1.33 -1.10 -14.12
CA VAL A 66 -1.90 -1.43 -15.44
C VAL A 66 -1.80 -2.93 -15.69
N ASP A 67 -0.76 -3.57 -15.17
CA ASP A 67 -0.56 -5.01 -15.18
C ASP A 67 -1.21 -5.67 -13.96
N PRO A 68 -1.69 -6.92 -14.09
CA PRO A 68 -2.29 -7.64 -12.98
C PRO A 68 -1.28 -7.85 -11.87
N ILE A 69 -1.68 -7.54 -10.63
CA ILE A 69 -0.81 -7.68 -9.46
C ILE A 69 -0.75 -9.17 -9.10
N PRO A 70 0.41 -9.84 -9.18
CA PRO A 70 0.53 -11.24 -8.78
C PRO A 70 0.42 -11.32 -7.25
N PHE A 71 -0.79 -11.57 -6.75
CA PHE A 71 -1.03 -11.80 -5.33
C PHE A 71 -0.84 -13.29 -5.03
N ARG A 72 0.34 -13.67 -4.54
CA ARG A 72 0.62 -15.04 -4.10
C ARG A 72 0.53 -15.08 -2.57
N LEU A 73 -0.54 -15.67 -2.05
CA LEU A 73 -0.61 -16.08 -0.64
C LEU A 73 0.46 -17.18 -0.46
N VAL A 74 1.47 -16.94 0.38
CA VAL A 74 2.47 -17.93 0.79
C VAL A 74 2.19 -18.43 2.20
#